data_AF-A0A1Q7WN61-F1
#
_entry.id   AF-A0A1Q7WN61-F1
#
_cell.length_a   1.000
_cell.length_b   1.000
_cell.length_c   1.000
_cell.angle_alpha   90.00
_cell.angle_beta   90.00
_cell.angle_gamma   90.00
#
_symmetry.space_group_name_H-M   'P 1'
#
loop_
_entity.id
_entity.type
_entity.pdbx_description
1 polymer ?
#
loop_
_entity_poly.entity_id
_entity_poly.type
_entity_poly.pdbx_seq_one_letter_code
_entity_poly.pdbx_strand_id
1 'polypeptide(L)'
;MPFDGAGFGYNESLQKLDTVIDLLETPDRWCKGALRSHDGRYCIRGAIRAVSGSDVLEPAILNAIGQVAGGRFRRIEAFNDHPNTTHDQVVAVLARARNNLGSNLGDSRSTGATSRLRQPALSLRAWCNHALSWASN
;
A
#
# COMPACT_ATOMS: atom_id res chain seq x y z
N MET A 1 7.00 -16.58 -32.36
CA MET A 1 6.60 -17.09 -31.03
C MET A 1 6.59 -15.92 -30.04
N PRO A 2 5.68 -15.91 -29.06
CA PRO A 2 5.09 -14.72 -28.42
C PRO A 2 5.79 -14.30 -27.11
N PHE A 3 5.70 -13.02 -26.76
CA PHE A 3 6.07 -12.51 -25.42
C PHE A 3 4.80 -12.18 -24.62
N ASP A 4 4.15 -13.19 -24.05
CA ASP A 4 3.08 -13.00 -23.06
C ASP A 4 3.66 -12.74 -21.65
N GLY A 5 4.69 -11.88 -21.57
CA GLY A 5 5.45 -11.60 -20.35
C GLY A 5 4.75 -10.67 -19.34
N ALA A 6 3.59 -10.10 -19.68
CA ALA A 6 2.91 -9.11 -18.85
C ALA A 6 2.36 -9.68 -17.52
N GLY A 7 2.20 -11.00 -17.40
CA GLY A 7 1.65 -11.64 -16.20
C GLY A 7 2.66 -11.98 -15.10
N PHE A 8 3.95 -12.13 -15.42
CA PHE A 8 4.94 -12.64 -14.46
C PHE A 8 5.39 -11.56 -13.46
N GLY A 9 5.70 -10.35 -13.93
CA GLY A 9 6.16 -9.25 -13.05
C GLY A 9 5.06 -8.69 -12.13
N TYR A 10 3.79 -8.76 -12.54
CA TYR A 10 2.67 -8.23 -11.74
C TYR A 10 2.37 -9.10 -10.51
N ASN A 11 2.36 -10.43 -10.67
CA ASN A 11 2.17 -11.35 -9.54
C ASN A 11 3.33 -11.23 -8.53
N GLU A 12 4.56 -11.06 -9.04
CA GLU A 12 5.73 -10.80 -8.19
C GLU A 12 5.59 -9.47 -7.44
N SER A 13 5.06 -8.42 -8.08
CA SER A 13 4.84 -7.11 -7.44
C SER A 13 3.82 -7.18 -6.32
N LEU A 14 2.71 -7.91 -6.51
CA LEU A 14 1.73 -8.15 -5.46
C LEU A 14 2.32 -8.95 -4.30
N GLN A 15 3.08 -10.01 -4.57
CA GLN A 15 3.75 -10.81 -3.53
C GLN A 15 4.75 -9.98 -2.73
N LYS A 16 5.53 -9.12 -3.40
CA LYS A 16 6.45 -8.19 -2.72
C LYS A 16 5.69 -7.20 -1.84
N LEU A 17 4.56 -6.67 -2.31
CA LEU A 17 3.75 -5.76 -1.52
C LEU A 17 3.09 -6.46 -0.32
N ASP A 18 2.60 -7.69 -0.49
CA ASP A 18 2.05 -8.50 0.61
C ASP A 18 3.15 -8.75 1.67
N THR A 19 4.37 -9.08 1.25
CA THR A 19 5.52 -9.19 2.18
C THR A 19 5.81 -7.85 2.90
N VAL A 20 5.70 -6.71 2.22
CA VAL A 20 5.87 -5.38 2.85
C VAL A 20 4.77 -5.11 3.88
N ILE A 21 3.53 -5.54 3.61
CA ILE A 21 2.43 -5.44 4.56
C ILE A 21 2.73 -6.30 5.79
N ASP A 22 3.19 -7.54 5.62
CA ASP A 22 3.52 -8.44 6.74
C ASP A 22 4.67 -7.90 7.61
N LEU A 23 5.67 -7.25 6.99
CA LEU A 23 6.78 -6.61 7.69
C LEU A 23 6.33 -5.39 8.52
N LEU A 24 5.21 -4.77 8.17
CA LEU A 24 4.69 -3.55 8.79
C LEU A 24 3.32 -3.76 9.43
N GLU A 25 2.89 -5.01 9.61
CA GLU A 25 1.52 -5.37 10.02
C GLU A 25 1.17 -4.78 11.39
N THR A 26 2.13 -4.76 12.30
CA THR A 26 1.93 -4.33 13.68
C THR A 26 2.73 -3.05 13.99
N PRO A 27 2.23 -2.19 14.90
CA PRO A 27 2.86 -0.90 15.19
C PRO A 27 4.27 -1.04 15.78
N ASP A 28 4.56 -2.15 16.46
CA ASP A 28 5.87 -2.48 17.02
C ASP A 28 6.89 -2.90 15.95
N ARG A 29 6.47 -3.22 14.71
CA ARG A 29 7.38 -3.52 13.60
C ARG A 29 7.69 -2.32 12.72
N TRP A 30 6.97 -1.22 12.91
CA TRP A 30 7.17 0.02 12.16
C TRP A 30 8.08 1.00 12.92
N CYS A 31 8.92 1.72 12.18
CA CYS A 31 9.73 2.81 12.74
C CYS A 31 9.80 4.05 11.84
N LYS A 32 10.07 5.20 12.48
CA LYS A 32 10.36 6.49 11.83
C LYS A 32 11.86 6.79 11.87
N GLY A 33 12.33 7.57 10.90
CA GLY A 33 13.68 8.15 10.84
C GLY A 33 14.82 7.19 10.50
N ALA A 34 14.55 5.89 10.43
CA ALA A 34 15.53 4.87 10.10
C ALA A 34 14.96 3.86 9.10
N LEU A 35 15.78 3.41 8.14
CA LEU A 35 15.40 2.34 7.20
C LEU A 35 15.11 1.04 7.93
N ARG A 36 15.95 0.72 8.91
CA ARG A 36 15.79 -0.43 9.79
C ARG A 36 16.29 -0.04 11.16
N SER A 37 15.52 -0.31 12.20
CA SER A 37 15.95 -0.17 13.59
C SER A 37 16.82 -1.35 14.02
N HIS A 38 17.64 -1.17 15.04
CA HIS A 38 18.44 -2.27 15.62
C HIS A 38 17.55 -3.43 16.08
N ASP A 39 16.35 -3.11 16.57
CA ASP A 39 15.34 -4.07 17.04
C ASP A 39 14.63 -4.84 15.90
N GLY A 40 15.02 -4.62 14.64
CA GLY A 40 14.44 -5.29 13.47
C GLY A 40 13.18 -4.64 12.90
N ARG A 41 12.80 -3.45 13.38
CA ARG A 41 11.69 -2.65 12.84
C ARG A 41 12.06 -2.00 11.50
N TYR A 42 11.07 -1.75 10.65
CA TYR A 42 11.27 -1.15 9.33
C TYR A 42 10.46 0.13 9.16
N CYS A 43 11.00 1.09 8.43
CA CYS A 43 10.16 2.09 7.78
C CYS A 43 9.62 1.56 6.45
N ILE A 44 8.67 2.26 5.83
CA ILE A 44 8.11 1.86 4.52
C ILE A 44 9.22 1.65 3.48
N ARG A 45 10.16 2.60 3.37
CA ARG A 45 11.30 2.48 2.44
C ARG A 45 12.18 1.27 2.74
N GLY A 46 12.43 1.01 4.02
CA GLY A 46 13.23 -0.12 4.47
C GLY A 46 12.59 -1.45 4.14
N ALA A 47 11.28 -1.57 4.37
CA ALA A 47 10.51 -2.77 4.02
C ALA A 47 10.53 -3.02 2.50
N ILE A 48 10.35 -1.98 1.68
CA ILE A 48 10.44 -2.10 0.21
C ILE A 48 11.84 -2.58 -0.23
N ARG A 49 12.90 -2.04 0.39
CA ARG A 49 14.27 -2.47 0.11
C ARG A 49 14.52 -3.92 0.52
N ALA A 50 13.95 -4.37 1.63
CA ALA A 50 14.09 -5.74 2.10
C ALA A 50 13.52 -6.78 1.11
N VAL A 51 12.53 -6.39 0.29
CA VAL A 51 11.91 -7.25 -0.72
C VAL A 51 12.42 -6.99 -2.15
N SER A 52 13.49 -6.19 -2.31
CA SER A 52 14.01 -5.78 -3.62
C SER A 52 12.90 -5.21 -4.54
N GLY A 53 12.03 -4.38 -3.96
CA GLY A 53 10.82 -3.87 -4.61
C GLY A 53 10.87 -2.40 -5.01
N SER A 54 12.02 -1.71 -4.85
CA SER A 54 12.12 -0.25 -4.99
C SER A 54 11.55 0.26 -6.32
N ASP A 55 11.96 -0.32 -7.44
CA ASP A 55 11.61 0.20 -8.77
C ASP A 55 10.11 0.04 -9.09
N VAL A 56 9.45 -0.94 -8.47
CA VAL A 56 8.07 -1.31 -8.81
C VAL A 56 7.07 -0.83 -7.76
N LEU A 57 7.40 -0.96 -6.48
CA LEU A 57 6.50 -0.62 -5.38
C LEU A 57 6.51 0.87 -5.04
N GLU A 58 7.63 1.56 -5.23
CA GLU A 58 7.73 2.99 -4.93
C GLU A 58 6.67 3.85 -5.63
N PRO A 59 6.48 3.78 -6.97
CA PRO A 59 5.47 4.59 -7.64
C PRO A 59 4.04 4.23 -7.19
N ALA A 60 3.77 2.94 -6.96
CA ALA A 60 2.45 2.49 -6.49
C ALA A 60 2.12 3.01 -5.08
N ILE A 61 3.11 2.97 -4.17
CA ILE A 61 2.96 3.44 -2.79
C ILE A 61 2.85 4.97 -2.76
N LEU A 62 3.64 5.70 -3.55
CA LEU A 62 3.52 7.16 -3.65
C LEU A 62 2.14 7.61 -4.16
N ASN A 63 1.60 6.92 -5.16
CA ASN A 63 0.23 7.16 -5.62
C ASN A 63 -0.79 6.91 -4.50
N ALA A 64 -0.66 5.81 -3.76
CA ALA A 64 -1.53 5.50 -2.63
C ALA A 64 -1.42 6.52 -1.49
N ILE A 65 -0.21 7.01 -1.17
CA ILE A 65 -0.01 8.11 -0.22
C ILE A 65 -0.76 9.36 -0.68
N GLY A 66 -0.68 9.69 -1.97
CA GLY A 66 -1.43 10.81 -2.54
C GLY A 66 -2.94 10.69 -2.32
N GLN A 67 -3.48 9.49 -2.47
CA GLN A 67 -4.91 9.21 -2.31
C GLN A 67 -5.38 9.20 -0.85
N VAL A 68 -4.54 8.73 0.09
CA VAL A 68 -4.90 8.63 1.52
C VAL A 68 -4.62 9.92 2.27
N ALA A 69 -3.49 10.58 1.99
CA ALA A 69 -3.01 11.76 2.72
C ALA A 69 -3.20 13.08 1.93
N GLY A 70 -3.87 13.05 0.78
CA GLY A 70 -4.25 14.26 0.02
C GLY A 70 -3.08 14.95 -0.70
N GLY A 71 -2.19 14.18 -1.32
CA GLY A 71 -1.17 14.69 -2.25
C GLY A 71 -0.02 15.53 -1.64
N ARG A 72 0.07 15.62 -0.31
CA ARG A 72 1.05 16.47 0.38
C ARG A 72 2.48 15.93 0.33
N PHE A 73 2.64 14.62 0.15
CA PHE A 73 3.93 13.95 0.22
C PHE A 73 4.39 13.49 -1.16
N ARG A 74 5.59 13.92 -1.57
CA ARG A 74 6.25 13.50 -2.82
C ARG A 74 7.30 12.41 -2.63
N ARG A 75 7.55 12.01 -1.37
CA ARG A 75 8.55 11.00 -0.98
C ARG A 75 7.98 10.11 0.10
N ILE A 76 8.33 8.83 0.06
CA ILE A 76 7.88 7.82 1.04
C ILE A 76 8.40 8.18 2.43
N GLU A 77 9.66 8.61 2.53
CA GLU A 77 10.30 9.02 3.78
C GLU A 77 9.59 10.25 4.38
N ALA A 78 9.23 11.22 3.54
CA ALA A 78 8.53 12.42 4.00
C ALA A 78 7.16 12.09 4.61
N PHE A 79 6.45 11.09 4.07
CA PHE A 79 5.23 10.58 4.68
C PHE A 79 5.50 9.78 5.94
N ASN A 80 6.42 8.81 5.89
CA ASN A 80 6.73 7.92 7.02
C ASN A 80 7.18 8.69 8.27
N ASP A 81 8.07 9.66 8.09
CA ASP A 81 8.73 10.37 9.18
C ASP A 81 7.97 11.60 9.64
N HIS A 82 6.84 11.93 8.99
CA HIS A 82 6.01 13.05 9.39
C HIS A 82 5.47 12.83 10.83
N PRO A 83 5.48 13.86 11.69
CA PRO A 83 5.07 13.72 13.10
C PRO A 83 3.65 13.17 13.24
N ASN A 84 2.73 13.61 12.38
CA ASN A 84 1.32 13.21 12.42
C ASN A 84 1.03 11.89 11.69
N THR A 85 2.02 11.24 11.07
CA THR A 85 1.78 9.94 10.44
C THR A 85 1.61 8.88 11.53
N THR A 86 0.52 8.14 11.48
CA THR A 86 0.25 7.01 12.39
C THR A 86 0.45 5.68 11.68
N HIS A 87 0.62 4.60 12.45
CA HIS A 87 0.72 3.25 11.89
C HIS A 87 -0.52 2.87 11.08
N ASP A 88 -1.71 3.23 11.54
CA ASP A 88 -2.96 2.99 10.81
C ASP A 88 -2.96 3.63 9.42
N GLN A 89 -2.39 4.84 9.30
CA GLN A 89 -2.26 5.51 8.00
C GLN A 89 -1.27 4.79 7.09
N VAL A 90 -0.19 4.23 7.65
CA VAL A 90 0.77 3.40 6.89
C VAL A 90 0.07 2.15 6.36
N VAL A 91 -0.65 1.41 7.21
CA VAL A 91 -1.40 0.22 6.79
C VAL A 91 -2.47 0.56 5.76
N ALA A 92 -3.20 1.66 5.94
CA ALA A 92 -4.20 2.13 4.98
C ALA A 92 -3.58 2.46 3.61
N VAL A 93 -2.40 3.09 3.59
CA VAL A 93 -1.65 3.35 2.35
C VAL A 93 -1.24 2.06 1.67
N LEU A 94 -0.70 1.07 2.40
CA LEU A 94 -0.27 -0.20 1.81
C LEU A 94 -1.45 -1.01 1.27
N ALA A 95 -2.55 -1.07 2.03
CA ALA A 95 -3.80 -1.68 1.57
C ALA A 95 -4.35 -1.00 0.32
N ARG A 96 -4.29 0.35 0.25
CA ARG A 96 -4.67 1.11 -0.93
C ARG A 96 -3.74 0.81 -2.12
N ALA A 97 -2.44 0.75 -1.91
CA ALA A 97 -1.48 0.39 -2.96
C ALA A 97 -1.78 -1.00 -3.53
N ARG A 98 -2.10 -1.97 -2.66
CA ARG A 98 -2.47 -3.33 -3.04
C ARG A 98 -3.74 -3.36 -3.88
N ASN A 99 -4.77 -2.63 -3.45
CA ASN A 99 -6.01 -2.52 -4.22
C ASN A 99 -5.79 -1.85 -5.58
N ASN A 100 -4.93 -0.83 -5.66
CA ASN A 100 -4.63 -0.15 -6.92
C ASN A 100 -3.90 -1.08 -7.89
N LEU A 101 -2.93 -1.87 -7.41
CA LEU A 101 -2.31 -2.92 -8.22
C LEU A 101 -3.38 -3.93 -8.65
N GLY A 102 -4.14 -4.47 -7.69
CA GLY A 102 -5.27 -5.39 -7.89
C GLY A 102 -6.26 -4.99 -8.99
N SER A 103 -6.70 -3.74 -8.98
CA SER A 103 -7.68 -3.22 -9.94
C SER A 103 -7.13 -3.12 -11.37
N ASN A 104 -5.83 -2.88 -11.55
CA ASN A 104 -5.22 -2.88 -12.89
C ASN A 104 -5.34 -4.27 -13.58
N LEU A 105 -5.48 -5.35 -12.80
CA LEU A 105 -5.78 -6.70 -13.34
C LEU A 105 -7.22 -6.82 -13.83
N GLY A 106 -8.17 -6.13 -13.18
CA GLY A 106 -9.58 -6.11 -13.54
C GLY A 106 -9.83 -5.32 -14.83
N ASP A 107 -9.16 -4.18 -14.99
CA ASP A 107 -9.27 -3.35 -16.20
C ASP A 107 -8.58 -4.00 -17.42
N SER A 108 -7.42 -4.65 -17.23
CA SER A 108 -6.69 -5.29 -18.34
C SER A 108 -7.36 -6.57 -18.88
N ARG A 109 -8.30 -7.17 -18.13
CA ARG A 109 -9.13 -8.29 -18.60
C ARG A 109 -10.46 -7.86 -19.21
N SER A 110 -10.76 -6.56 -19.25
CA SER A 110 -12.05 -6.03 -19.71
C SER A 110 -11.98 -5.46 -21.13
N THR A 111 -11.39 -6.21 -22.07
CA THR A 111 -11.70 -6.07 -23.51
C THR A 111 -12.42 -7.34 -23.94
N GLY A 112 -13.69 -7.45 -23.54
CA GLY A 112 -14.58 -8.51 -23.99
C GLY A 112 -15.25 -9.31 -22.88
N ALA A 113 -16.23 -8.71 -22.21
CA ALA A 113 -17.49 -9.35 -21.82
C ALA A 113 -18.29 -8.40 -20.93
N THR A 114 -19.35 -7.83 -21.49
CA THR A 114 -20.50 -7.35 -20.72
C THR A 114 -21.03 -8.50 -19.88
N SER A 115 -20.81 -8.49 -18.56
CA SER A 115 -21.59 -9.31 -17.63
C SER A 115 -21.61 -8.64 -16.27
N ARG A 116 -22.73 -7.94 -16.08
CA ARG A 116 -23.21 -7.40 -14.82
C ARG A 116 -23.41 -8.57 -13.86
N LEU A 117 -22.43 -8.86 -13.00
CA LEU A 117 -22.62 -9.74 -11.85
C LEU A 117 -22.17 -9.02 -10.58
N ARG A 118 -23.19 -8.54 -9.88
CA ARG A 118 -23.24 -8.28 -8.45
C ARG A 118 -22.47 -9.37 -7.70
N GLN A 119 -21.37 -9.00 -7.05
CA GLN A 119 -20.71 -9.83 -6.06
C GLN A 119 -21.03 -9.32 -4.65
N PRO A 120 -21.29 -10.25 -3.71
CA PRO A 120 -21.84 -9.95 -2.40
C PRO A 120 -20.79 -9.36 -1.46
N ALA A 121 -21.26 -8.56 -0.52
CA ALA A 121 -20.52 -8.06 0.63
C ALA A 121 -19.89 -9.23 1.39
N LEU A 122 -18.57 -9.41 1.25
CA LEU A 122 -17.78 -10.16 2.22
C LEU A 122 -17.40 -9.18 3.33
N SER A 123 -18.02 -9.40 4.46
CA SER A 123 -17.83 -8.73 5.74
C SER A 123 -16.35 -8.70 6.14
N LEU A 124 -15.68 -7.58 5.89
CA LEU A 124 -14.56 -7.16 6.74
C LEU A 124 -15.18 -6.60 8.02
N ARG A 125 -15.13 -7.44 9.07
CA ARG A 125 -15.47 -7.07 10.43
C ARG A 125 -14.69 -5.81 10.81
N ALA A 126 -15.45 -4.74 11.02
CA ALA A 126 -15.28 -3.69 12.01
C ALA A 126 -13.86 -3.42 12.48
N TRP A 127 -13.20 -2.39 11.92
CA TRP A 127 -12.26 -1.56 12.67
C TRP A 127 -12.81 -0.13 12.77
N CYS A 128 -12.74 0.38 13.99
CA CYS A 128 -13.62 1.38 14.56
C CYS A 128 -13.43 2.80 14.05
N ASN A 129 -14.55 3.54 14.17
CA ASN A 129 -14.66 4.99 14.30
C ASN A 129 -13.46 5.65 14.97
N HIS A 130 -12.89 6.65 14.30
CA HIS A 130 -12.60 7.95 14.91
C HIS A 130 -12.69 9.05 13.83
N ALA A 131 -13.92 9.39 13.46
CA ALA A 131 -14.23 10.63 12.78
C ALA A 131 -14.84 11.58 13.80
N LEU A 132 -14.01 12.44 14.41
CA LEU A 132 -14.34 13.67 15.16
C LEU A 132 -12.97 14.24 15.60
N SER A 133 -12.58 15.50 15.41
CA SER A 133 -13.29 16.72 15.08
C SER A 133 -12.21 17.73 14.68
N TRP A 134 -12.21 18.25 13.45
CA TRP A 134 -11.39 19.42 13.09
C TRP A 134 -12.32 20.58 12.74
N ALA A 135 -12.77 21.30 13.78
CA ALA A 135 -13.22 22.68 13.72
C ALA A 135 -13.14 23.29 15.13
N SER A 136 -12.55 24.49 15.21
CA SER A 136 -12.30 25.33 16.41
C SER A 136 -11.10 24.85 17.25
N ASN A 137 -10.04 25.63 17.45
CA ASN A 137 -9.96 27.05 17.79
C ASN A 137 -8.65 27.67 17.31
#